data_AF-A0A4Q5R2I6-F1
#
_entry.id   AF-A0A4Q5R2I6-F1
#
_cell.length_a   1.000
_cell.length_b   1.000
_cell.length_c   1.000
_cell.angle_alpha   90.00
_cell.angle_beta   90.00
_cell.angle_gamma   90.00
#
_symmetry.space_group_name_H-M   'P 1'
#
loop_
_entity.id
_entity.type
_entity.pdbx_description
1 polymer ?
#
loop_
_entity_poly.entity_id
_entity_poly.type
_entity_poly.pdbx_seq_one_letter_code
_entity_poly.pdbx_strand_id
1 'polypeptide(L)'
;IAAMLFAFPMYLLTNDAVPALVILTFIIGIGVIHATLTGTQGSLLTEQFGTSTRTSGASLGYQIAASIGGFAPFIAALMVGLFGWPGASLVVLLAATIGLIGILTTRETWGRADRARVAALLAEEDTRG
;
A
#
# COMPACT_ATOMS: atom_id res chain seq x y z
N ILE A 1 -3.70 5.79 3.03
CA ILE A 1 -4.39 7.09 3.24
C ILE A 1 -3.76 8.20 2.39
N ALA A 2 -2.46 8.48 2.52
CA ALA A 2 -1.78 9.50 1.72
C ALA A 2 -2.03 9.36 0.19
N ALA A 3 -1.97 8.14 -0.35
CA ALA A 3 -2.30 7.86 -1.75
C ALA A 3 -3.72 8.29 -2.16
N MET A 4 -4.72 8.15 -1.27
CA MET A 4 -6.11 8.56 -1.55
C MET A 4 -6.22 10.08 -1.58
N LEU A 5 -5.60 10.77 -0.61
CA LEU A 5 -5.59 12.22 -0.55
C LEU A 5 -4.84 12.84 -1.73
N PHE A 6 -3.79 12.17 -2.20
CA PHE A 6 -2.96 12.64 -3.30
C PHE A 6 -3.47 12.24 -4.70
N ALA A 7 -4.47 11.36 -4.79
CA ALA A 7 -4.99 10.86 -6.07
C ALA A 7 -5.44 11.97 -7.01
N PHE A 8 -6.24 12.94 -6.53
CA PHE A 8 -6.67 14.08 -7.34
C PHE A 8 -5.58 15.16 -7.52
N PRO A 9 -4.88 15.60 -6.46
CA PRO A 9 -3.79 16.57 -6.59
C PRO A 9 -2.71 16.15 -7.60
N MET A 10 -2.35 14.86 -7.65
CA MET A 10 -1.38 14.33 -8.61
C MET A 10 -1.71 14.69 -10.06
N TYR A 11 -2.95 14.44 -10.48
CA TYR A 11 -3.36 14.71 -11.86
C TYR A 11 -3.67 16.18 -12.10
N LEU A 12 -4.14 16.91 -11.08
CA LEU A 12 -4.32 18.36 -11.17
C LEU A 12 -2.99 19.09 -11.41
N LEU A 13 -1.93 18.72 -10.68
CA LEU A 13 -0.60 19.31 -10.81
C LEU A 13 0.08 18.99 -12.15
N THR A 14 -0.31 17.88 -12.77
CA THR A 14 0.30 17.41 -14.03
C THR A 14 -0.50 17.76 -15.27
N ASN A 15 -1.76 18.18 -15.13
CA ASN A 15 -2.64 18.52 -16.25
C ASN A 15 -2.10 19.68 -17.10
N ASP A 16 -1.51 20.69 -16.48
CA ASP A 16 -0.98 21.87 -17.18
C ASP A 16 0.41 21.62 -17.81
N ALA A 17 0.92 20.39 -17.74
CA ALA A 17 2.20 19.95 -18.32
C ALA A 17 3.43 20.79 -17.94
N VAL A 18 3.38 21.51 -16.80
CA VAL A 18 4.51 22.29 -16.28
C VAL A 18 5.60 21.34 -15.77
N PRO A 19 6.82 21.32 -16.34
CA PRO A 19 7.83 20.31 -16.00
C PRO A 19 8.19 20.25 -14.52
N ALA A 20 8.27 21.40 -13.85
CA ALA A 20 8.56 21.48 -12.43
C ALA A 20 7.46 20.82 -11.56
N LEU A 21 6.19 20.99 -11.91
CA LEU A 21 5.06 20.38 -11.19
C LEU A 21 4.99 18.87 -11.43
N VAL A 22 5.33 18.43 -12.65
CA VAL A 22 5.47 17.00 -12.97
C VAL A 22 6.56 16.37 -12.10
N ILE A 23 7.75 16.96 -12.07
CA ILE A 23 8.87 16.47 -11.23
C ILE A 23 8.46 16.40 -9.75
N LEU A 24 7.85 17.46 -9.22
CA LEU A 24 7.37 17.50 -7.84
C LEU A 24 6.36 16.38 -7.57
N THR A 25 5.45 16.15 -8.51
CA THR A 25 4.45 15.08 -8.43
C THR A 25 5.09 13.70 -8.36
N PHE A 26 6.12 13.44 -9.17
CA PHE A 26 6.87 12.17 -9.12
C PHE A 26 7.65 12.02 -7.81
N ILE A 27 8.26 13.09 -7.28
CA ILE A 27 8.96 13.04 -6.00
C ILE A 27 8.00 12.65 -4.87
N ILE A 28 6.81 13.27 -4.80
CA ILE A 28 5.83 12.96 -3.76
C ILE A 28 5.19 11.59 -4.00
N GLY A 29 4.72 11.34 -5.22
CA GLY A 29 4.00 10.12 -5.58
C GLY A 29 4.88 8.87 -5.50
N ILE A 30 6.02 8.87 -6.18
CA ILE A 30 6.93 7.72 -6.22
C ILE A 30 7.89 7.74 -5.02
N GLY A 31 8.54 8.87 -4.77
CA GLY A 31 9.59 8.97 -3.76
C GLY A 31 9.09 8.82 -2.33
N VAL A 32 7.88 9.27 -2.02
CA VAL A 32 7.32 9.21 -0.66
C VAL A 32 6.21 8.18 -0.55
N ILE A 33 5.13 8.37 -1.32
CA ILE A 33 3.91 7.55 -1.16
C ILE A 33 4.17 6.11 -1.60
N HIS A 34 4.71 5.90 -2.80
CA HIS A 34 4.98 4.55 -3.30
C HIS A 34 6.10 3.87 -2.49
N ALA A 35 7.18 4.59 -2.18
CA ALA A 35 8.31 4.02 -1.42
C ALA A 35 7.88 3.47 -0.06
N THR A 36 7.03 4.21 0.68
CA THR A 36 6.49 3.77 1.98
C THR A 36 5.56 2.56 1.83
N LEU A 37 4.73 2.51 0.79
CA LEU A 37 3.89 1.35 0.49
C LEU A 37 4.74 0.11 0.19
N THR A 38 5.70 0.20 -0.72
CA THR A 38 6.56 -0.95 -1.06
C THR A 38 7.48 -1.38 0.07
N GLY A 39 7.96 -0.43 0.88
CA GLY A 39 8.81 -0.72 2.02
C GLY A 39 8.10 -1.54 3.11
N THR A 40 6.81 -1.29 3.32
CA THR A 40 6.00 -2.01 4.32
C THR A 40 5.42 -3.32 3.80
N GLN A 41 5.19 -3.45 2.49
CA GLN A 41 4.57 -4.65 1.89
C GLN A 41 5.36 -5.94 2.13
N GLY A 42 6.70 -5.88 2.10
CA GLY A 42 7.55 -7.06 2.30
C GLY A 42 7.42 -7.67 3.70
N SER A 43 7.50 -6.85 4.75
CA SER A 43 7.34 -7.32 6.13
C SER A 43 5.92 -7.82 6.38
N LEU A 44 4.91 -7.06 5.96
CA LEU A 44 3.50 -7.42 6.13
C LEU A 44 3.17 -8.78 5.50
N LEU A 45 3.61 -9.02 4.26
CA LEU A 45 3.31 -10.28 3.57
C LEU A 45 3.99 -11.48 4.24
N THR A 46 5.21 -11.29 4.76
CA THR A 46 5.95 -12.37 5.42
C THR A 46 5.42 -12.72 6.82
N GLU A 47 4.75 -11.78 7.48
CA GLU A 47 4.08 -11.99 8.76
C GLU A 47 2.75 -12.76 8.61
N GLN A 48 2.06 -12.64 7.46
CA GLN A 48 0.78 -13.32 7.21
C GLN A 48 0.89 -14.83 7.01
N PHE A 49 2.09 -15.36 6.74
CA PHE A 49 2.30 -16.78 6.47
C PHE A 49 3.28 -17.39 7.48
N GLY A 50 3.00 -18.63 7.90
CA GLY A 50 3.90 -19.40 8.78
C GLY A 50 5.29 -19.60 8.16
N THR A 51 6.29 -19.83 9.01
CA THR A 51 7.71 -19.92 8.61
C THR A 51 7.99 -20.94 7.50
N SER A 52 7.24 -22.05 7.41
CA SER A 52 7.45 -23.06 6.37
C SER A 52 6.76 -22.76 5.03
N THR A 53 5.75 -21.88 5.00
CA THR A 53 4.95 -21.59 3.78
C THR A 53 5.11 -20.16 3.28
N ARG A 54 5.92 -19.34 3.94
CA ARG A 54 6.10 -17.91 3.67
C ARG A 54 6.38 -17.59 2.20
N THR A 55 7.38 -18.23 1.60
CA THR A 55 7.80 -17.94 0.23
C THR A 55 6.78 -18.42 -0.81
N SER A 56 6.18 -19.59 -0.58
CA SER A 56 5.17 -20.17 -1.50
C SER A 56 3.85 -19.39 -1.45
N GLY A 57 3.38 -19.06 -0.25
CA GLY A 57 2.18 -18.25 -0.04
C GLY A 57 2.33 -16.83 -0.60
N ALA A 58 3.48 -16.18 -0.36
CA ALA A 58 3.78 -14.87 -0.92
C ALA A 58 3.82 -14.88 -2.45
N SER A 59 4.46 -15.89 -3.07
CA SER A 59 4.52 -16.03 -4.53
C SER A 59 3.14 -16.28 -5.15
N LEU A 60 2.31 -17.13 -4.54
CA LEU A 60 0.95 -17.39 -5.00
C LEU A 60 0.08 -16.13 -4.92
N GLY A 61 0.14 -15.42 -3.79
CA GLY A 61 -0.55 -14.14 -3.63
C GLY A 61 -0.11 -13.10 -4.66
N TYR A 62 1.20 -13.02 -4.93
CA TYR A 62 1.74 -12.13 -5.95
C TYR A 62 1.24 -12.49 -7.36
N GLN A 63 1.20 -13.77 -7.72
CA GLN A 63 0.70 -14.20 -9.03
C GLN A 63 -0.78 -13.87 -9.22
N ILE A 64 -1.62 -14.14 -8.20
CA ILE A 64 -3.04 -13.77 -8.24
C ILE A 64 -3.21 -12.26 -8.36
N ALA A 65 -2.46 -11.49 -7.56
CA ALA A 65 -2.48 -10.03 -7.61
C ALA A 65 -2.01 -9.51 -8.98
N ALA A 66 -0.98 -10.10 -9.58
CA ALA A 66 -0.48 -9.73 -10.89
C ALA A 66 -1.48 -10.06 -12.01
N SER A 67 -2.15 -11.21 -11.94
CA SER A 67 -3.20 -11.58 -12.89
C SER A 67 -4.36 -10.59 -12.90
N ILE A 68 -4.80 -10.13 -11.71
CA ILE A 68 -5.87 -9.13 -11.59
C ILE A 68 -5.34 -7.73 -11.94
N GLY A 69 -4.16 -7.37 -11.45
CA GLY A 69 -3.51 -6.08 -11.66
C GLY A 69 -3.19 -5.80 -13.13
N GLY A 70 -2.97 -6.84 -13.94
CA GLY A 70 -2.77 -6.71 -15.39
C GLY A 70 -3.93 -6.03 -16.13
N PHE A 71 -5.12 -6.00 -15.54
CA PHE A 71 -6.28 -5.30 -16.11
C PHE A 71 -6.36 -3.81 -15.74
N ALA A 72 -5.57 -3.35 -14.75
CA ALA A 72 -5.56 -1.96 -14.31
C ALA A 72 -5.37 -0.92 -15.45
N PRO A 73 -4.43 -1.09 -16.42
CA PRO A 73 -4.28 -0.13 -17.51
C PRO A 73 -5.51 -0.04 -18.43
N PHE A 74 -6.26 -1.14 -18.63
CA PHE A 74 -7.50 -1.11 -19.42
C PHE A 74 -8.59 -0.31 -18.70
N ILE A 75 -8.74 -0.50 -17.39
CA ILE A 75 -9.70 0.25 -16.57
C ILE A 75 -9.31 1.74 -16.54
N ALA A 76 -8.02 2.05 -16.38
CA ALA A 76 -7.50 3.41 -16.43
C ALA A 76 -7.77 4.08 -17.78
N ALA A 77 -7.48 3.40 -18.89
CA ALA A 77 -7.76 3.91 -20.23
C ALA A 77 -9.25 4.18 -20.45
N LEU A 78 -10.12 3.26 -20.02
CA LEU A 78 -11.58 3.42 -20.11
C LEU A 78 -12.05 4.63 -19.29
N MET A 79 -11.60 4.76 -18.04
CA MET A 79 -11.98 5.86 -17.16
C MET A 79 -11.49 7.21 -17.69
N VAL A 80 -10.28 7.26 -18.23
CA VAL A 80 -9.76 8.47 -18.89
C VAL A 80 -10.55 8.80 -20.15
N GLY A 81 -10.94 7.80 -20.94
CA GLY A 81 -11.78 8.01 -22.12
C GLY A 81 -13.17 8.57 -21.80
N LEU A 82 -13.75 8.19 -20.67
CA LEU A 82 -15.07 8.65 -20.24
C LEU A 82 -15.05 9.98 -19.48
N PHE A 83 -14.04 10.21 -18.65
CA PHE A 83 -14.03 11.31 -17.68
C PHE A 83 -12.82 12.24 -17.80
N GLY A 84 -11.84 11.93 -18.65
CA GLY A 84 -10.58 12.68 -18.75
C GLY A 84 -9.62 12.39 -17.59
N TRP A 85 -8.78 13.36 -17.23
CA TRP A 85 -7.82 13.22 -16.13
C TRP A 85 -8.45 12.88 -14.75
N PRO A 86 -9.69 13.34 -14.40
CA PRO A 86 -10.36 12.90 -13.17
C PRO A 86 -10.62 11.39 -13.16
N GLY A 87 -10.84 10.78 -14.33
CA GLY A 87 -11.00 9.34 -14.46
C GLY A 87 -9.77 8.56 -13.99
N ALA A 88 -8.57 9.04 -14.32
CA ALA A 88 -7.33 8.45 -13.82
C ALA A 88 -7.21 8.57 -12.29
N SER A 89 -7.59 9.72 -11.75
CA SER A 89 -7.60 9.97 -10.29
C SER A 89 -8.53 8.99 -9.56
N LEU A 90 -9.71 8.72 -10.13
CA LEU A 90 -10.67 7.76 -9.56
C LEU A 90 -10.11 6.34 -9.51
N VAL A 91 -9.37 5.90 -10.53
CA VAL A 91 -8.73 4.57 -10.52
C VAL A 91 -7.70 4.46 -9.40
N VAL A 92 -6.86 5.47 -9.21
CA VAL A 92 -5.90 5.51 -8.11
C VAL A 92 -6.60 5.50 -6.75
N LEU A 93 -7.68 6.30 -6.61
CA LEU A 93 -8.47 6.35 -5.38
C LEU A 93 -9.12 5.01 -5.05
N LEU A 94 -9.71 4.33 -6.05
CA LEU A 94 -10.31 3.01 -5.90
C LEU A 94 -9.27 1.97 -5.49
N ALA A 95 -8.12 1.93 -6.18
CA ALA A 95 -7.03 1.01 -5.84
C ALA A 95 -6.50 1.24 -4.41
N ALA A 96 -6.32 2.49 -4.02
CA ALA A 96 -5.88 2.84 -2.67
C ALA A 96 -6.94 2.51 -1.59
N THR A 97 -8.22 2.62 -1.94
CA THR A 97 -9.33 2.24 -1.04
C THR A 97 -9.39 0.73 -0.84
N ILE A 98 -9.27 -0.05 -1.91
CA ILE A 98 -9.20 -1.52 -1.84
C ILE A 98 -8.01 -1.96 -0.98
N GLY A 99 -6.84 -1.35 -1.20
CA GLY A 99 -5.65 -1.61 -0.38
C GLY A 99 -5.84 -1.27 1.09
N LEU A 100 -6.50 -0.14 1.40
CA LEU A 100 -6.81 0.24 2.78
C LEU A 100 -7.78 -0.77 3.43
N ILE A 101 -8.83 -1.17 2.73
CA ILE A 101 -9.76 -2.21 3.23
C ILE A 101 -8.98 -3.50 3.50
N GLY A 102 -8.12 -3.93 2.57
CA GLY A 102 -7.28 -5.11 2.75
C GLY A 102 -6.43 -5.05 4.03
N ILE A 103 -5.78 -3.92 4.28
CA ILE A 103 -5.00 -3.69 5.51
C ILE A 103 -5.90 -3.73 6.75
N LEU A 104 -7.05 -3.06 6.73
CA LEU A 104 -7.98 -3.03 7.88
C LEU A 104 -8.60 -4.39 8.19
N THR A 105 -8.78 -5.23 7.17
CA THR A 105 -9.29 -6.61 7.33
C THR A 105 -8.20 -7.62 7.70
N THR A 106 -6.94 -7.27 7.49
CA THR A 106 -5.81 -8.13 7.84
C THR A 106 -5.72 -8.23 9.37
N ARG A 107 -5.65 -9.46 9.89
CA ARG A 107 -5.41 -9.69 11.32
C ARG A 107 -4.01 -9.23 11.70
N GLU A 108 -3.93 -8.34 12.68
CA GLU A 108 -2.67 -7.88 13.25
C GLU A 108 -2.04 -9.02 14.09
N THR A 109 -0.90 -9.54 13.62
CA THR A 109 -0.23 -10.73 14.18
C THR A 109 0.49 -10.44 15.51
N TRP A 110 0.86 -9.17 15.78
CA TRP A 110 1.43 -8.76 17.07
C TRP A 110 0.34 -8.14 17.96
N GLY A 111 -0.52 -9.01 18.48
CA GLY A 111 -1.67 -8.63 19.29
C GLY A 111 -1.28 -8.01 20.64
N ARG A 112 -2.23 -7.32 21.28
CA ARG A 112 -2.07 -6.77 22.65
C ARG A 112 -1.54 -7.80 23.66
N ALA A 113 -1.86 -9.08 23.47
CA ALA A 113 -1.41 -10.17 24.33
C ALA A 113 0.10 -10.45 24.23
N ASP A 114 0.68 -10.44 23.03
CA ASP A 114 2.13 -10.66 22.85
C ASP A 114 2.94 -9.45 23.31
N ARG A 115 2.42 -8.23 23.08
CA ARG A 115 2.99 -7.01 23.66
C ARG A 115 2.96 -7.02 25.19
N ALA A 116 1.86 -7.47 25.79
CA ALA A 116 1.74 -7.60 27.24
C ALA A 116 2.67 -8.68 27.81
N ARG A 117 2.88 -9.78 27.07
CA ARG A 117 3.79 -10.86 27.45
C ARG A 117 5.25 -10.44 27.40
N VAL A 118 5.67 -9.70 26.37
CA VAL A 118 7.02 -9.13 26.31
C VAL A 118 7.21 -8.05 27.39
N ALA A 119 6.21 -7.20 27.62
CA ALA A 119 6.27 -6.20 28.70
C ALA A 119 6.38 -6.84 30.10
N ALA A 120 5.66 -7.94 30.34
CA ALA A 120 5.75 -8.70 31.59
C ALA A 120 7.13 -9.36 31.78
N LEU A 121 7.71 -9.93 30.72
CA LEU A 121 9.05 -10.51 30.76
C LEU A 121 10.14 -9.46 31.02
N LEU A 122 10.04 -8.28 30.40
CA LEU A 122 10.97 -7.16 30.64
C LEU A 122 10.85 -6.62 32.09
N ALA A 123 9.65 -6.61 32.67
CA ALA A 123 9.44 -6.21 34.06
C ALA A 123 10.02 -7.23 35.06
N GLU A 124 9.97 -8.53 34.75
CA GLU A 124 10.62 -9.58 35.54
C GLU A 124 12.15 -9.55 35.43
N GLU A 125 12.69 -9.11 34.29
CA GLU A 125 14.13 -8.98 34.07
C GLU A 125 14.71 -7.77 34.83
N ASP A 126 13.98 -6.65 34.87
CA ASP A 126 14.34 -5.43 35.61
C ASP A 126 14.27 -5.60 37.15
N THR A 127 13.43 -6.52 37.66
CA THR A 127 13.38 -6.85 39.09
C THR A 127 14.44 -7.86 39.54
N ARG A 128 15.19 -8.47 38.61
CA ARG A 128 16.25 -9.44 38.90
C ARG A 128 17.67 -8.85 38.82
N GLY A 129 17.83 -7.63 38.31
CA GLY A 129 19.08 -6.85 38.33
C GLY A 129 19.23 -6.04 39.60
#